data_AF-A0A961F9Z0-F1
#
_entry.id   AF-A0A961F9Z0-F1
#
_cell.length_a   1.000
_cell.length_b   1.000
_cell.length_c   1.000
_cell.angle_alpha   90.00
_cell.angle_beta   90.00
_cell.angle_gamma   90.00
#
_symmetry.space_group_name_H-M   'P 1'
#
loop_
_entity.id
_entity.type
_entity.pdbx_description
1 polymer ?
#
loop_
_entity_poly.entity_id
_entity_poly.type
_entity_poly.pdbx_seq_one_letter_code
_entity_poly.pdbx_strand_id
1 'polypeptide(L)' 'PRRADYEARLLPRMYRPGPPDRFELPAAAVTAKLVRALEAPRPRPRYYVTTATYLAGYLRRVLSTRSIDRIVARF' A
#
# COMPACT_ATOMS: atom_id res chain seq x y z
N PRO A 1 -2.87 -11.14 -22.85
CA PRO A 1 -2.84 -9.74 -22.40
C PRO A 1 -1.84 -9.45 -21.26
N ARG A 2 -1.98 -10.05 -20.07
CA ARG A 2 -1.16 -9.68 -18.89
C ARG A 2 0.34 -10.01 -18.99
N ARG A 3 0.73 -11.01 -19.79
CA ARG A 3 2.15 -11.35 -20.02
C ARG A 3 2.89 -10.24 -20.76
N ALA A 4 2.27 -9.66 -21.80
CA ALA A 4 2.86 -8.56 -22.56
C ALA A 4 3.05 -7.31 -21.69
N ASP A 5 2.07 -6.99 -20.83
CA ASP A 5 2.18 -5.88 -19.86
C ASP A 5 3.30 -6.11 -18.84
N TYR A 6 3.46 -7.36 -18.37
CA TYR A 6 4.53 -7.74 -17.45
C TYR A 6 5.91 -7.55 -18.07
N GLU A 7 6.09 -8.05 -19.29
CA GLU A 7 7.37 -7.98 -20.01
C GLU A 7 7.71 -6.53 -20.40
N ALA A 8 6.71 -5.74 -20.81
CA ALA A 8 6.94 -4.38 -21.31
C ALA A 8 7.04 -3.30 -20.22
N ARG A 9 6.34 -3.43 -19.08
CA ARG A 9 6.27 -2.36 -18.04
C ARG A 9 6.88 -2.76 -16.70
N LEU A 10 6.70 -3.99 -16.24
CA LEU A 10 7.13 -4.42 -14.90
C LEU A 10 8.60 -4.83 -14.88
N LEU A 11 9.04 -5.69 -15.82
CA LEU A 11 10.44 -6.13 -15.90
C LEU A 11 11.43 -4.96 -15.98
N PRO A 12 11.25 -3.95 -16.84
CA PRO A 12 12.22 -2.85 -16.93
C PRO A 12 12.31 -2.01 -15.66
N ARG A 13 11.24 -1.96 -14.87
CA ARG A 13 11.13 -1.17 -13.65
C ARG A 13 11.72 -1.88 -12.43
N MET A 14 11.70 -3.21 -12.41
CA MET A 14 12.34 -4.02 -11.36
C MET A 14 13.87 -4.06 -11.50
N TYR A 15 14.39 -4.11 -12.73
CA TYR A 15 15.82 -4.26 -12.98
C TYR A 15 16.58 -2.95 -13.21
N ARG A 16 15.88 -1.81 -13.32
CA ARG A 16 16.52 -0.48 -13.39
C ARG A 16 16.15 0.34 -12.16
N PRO A 17 17.13 0.99 -11.49
CA PRO A 17 16.82 1.92 -10.41
C PRO A 17 15.97 3.05 -10.96
N GLY A 18 14.73 3.17 -10.46
CA GLY A 18 13.76 4.18 -10.84
C GLY A 18 13.26 4.97 -9.63
N PRO A 19 12.50 6.05 -9.85
CA PRO A 19 11.91 6.81 -8.76
C PRO A 19 10.97 5.93 -7.92
N PRO A 20 10.96 6.10 -6.59
CA PRO A 20 10.13 5.32 -5.69
C PRO A 20 8.65 5.42 -6.06
N ASP A 21 7.92 4.32 -5.91
CA ASP A 21 6.50 4.32 -6.21
C ASP A 21 5.72 5.24 -5.26
N ARG A 22 4.56 5.77 -5.72
CA ARG A 22 3.75 6.74 -4.96
C ARG A 22 3.31 6.29 -3.56
N PHE A 23 3.34 4.99 -3.29
CA PHE A 23 3.00 4.39 -2.00
C PHE A 23 4.17 3.68 -1.33
N GLU A 24 5.36 3.78 -1.93
CA GLU A 24 6.59 3.22 -1.39
C GLU A 24 7.11 4.16 -0.31
N LEU A 25 6.96 3.74 0.94
CA LEU A 25 7.50 4.46 2.08
C LEU A 25 8.89 3.90 2.42
N PRO A 26 9.84 4.75 2.84
CA PRO A 26 11.14 4.27 3.30
C PRO A 26 10.96 3.40 4.56
N ALA A 27 11.91 2.48 4.80
CA ALA A 27 11.90 1.59 5.96
C ALA A 27 11.74 2.35 7.30
N ALA A 28 12.24 3.58 7.38
CA ALA A 28 12.08 4.48 8.53
C ALA A 28 10.61 4.72 8.93
N ALA A 29 9.67 4.71 7.98
CA ALA A 29 8.25 4.89 8.27
C ALA A 29 7.67 3.72 9.10
N VAL A 30 8.19 2.51 8.91
CA VAL A 30 7.81 1.33 9.71
C VAL A 30 8.37 1.48 11.12
N THR A 31 9.65 1.85 11.25
CA THR A 31 10.31 2.03 12.55
C THR A 31 9.62 3.11 13.39
N ALA A 32 9.21 4.22 12.78
CA ALA A 32 8.48 5.27 13.47
C ALA A 32 7.13 4.78 14.04
N LYS A 33 6.42 3.89 13.32
CA LYS A 33 5.19 3.28 13.83
C LYS A 33 5.47 2.27 14.93
N LEU A 34 6.58 1.55 14.87
CA LEU A 34 7.01 0.62 15.90
C LEU A 34 7.33 1.35 17.21
N VAL A 35 8.14 2.41 17.16
CA VAL A 35 8.46 3.25 18.33
C VAL A 35 7.18 3.77 18.97
N ARG A 36 6.27 4.33 18.16
CA ARG A 36 4.97 4.80 18.65
C ARG A 36 4.12 3.70 19.28
N ALA A 37 4.22 2.46 18.80
CA ALA A 37 3.49 1.34 19.37
C ALA A 37 4.06 0.91 20.72
N LEU A 38 5.39 0.95 20.87
CA LEU A 38 6.11 0.56 22.08
C LEU A 38 6.02 1.63 23.19
N GLU A 39 6.03 2.91 22.82
CA GLU A 39 5.97 4.03 23.78
C GLU A 39 4.53 4.40 24.19
N ALA A 40 3.51 3.82 23.56
CA ALA A 40 2.12 4.14 23.87
C ALA A 40 1.71 3.56 25.23
N PRO A 41 1.18 4.37 26.17
CA PRO A 41 0.71 3.89 27.47
C PRO A 41 -0.51 2.94 27.35
N ARG A 42 -1.22 2.98 26.23
CA ARG A 42 -2.25 1.99 25.84
C ARG A 42 -2.08 1.65 24.36
N PRO A 43 -1.29 0.61 24.01
CA PRO A 43 -1.00 0.29 22.62
C PRO A 43 -2.25 -0.18 21.88
N ARG A 44 -2.46 0.34 20.67
CA ARG A 44 -3.55 -0.11 19.79
C ARG A 44 -3.17 -1.41 19.09
N PRO A 45 -4.11 -2.32 18.82
CA PRO A 45 -3.82 -3.59 18.15
C PRO A 45 -3.42 -3.45 16.67
N ARG A 46 -3.64 -2.28 16.05
CA ARG A 46 -3.36 -2.05 14.61
C ARG A 46 -2.79 -0.66 14.39
N TYR A 47 -1.62 -0.59 13.77
CA TYR A 47 -0.95 0.65 13.34
C TYR A 47 -0.71 0.62 11.84
N TYR A 48 -1.58 1.27 11.07
CA TYR A 48 -1.38 1.35 9.62
C TYR A 48 -0.20 2.27 9.30
N VAL A 49 0.66 1.79 8.39
CA VAL A 49 1.92 2.45 8.03
C VAL A 49 1.75 3.31 6.79
N THR A 50 1.14 2.77 5.73
CA THR A 50 0.94 3.47 4.45
C THR A 50 -0.44 4.12 4.35
N THR A 51 -0.50 5.27 3.66
CA THR A 51 -1.76 5.97 3.33
C THR A 51 -2.73 5.07 2.57
N ALA A 52 -2.22 4.25 1.66
CA ALA A 52 -2.97 3.24 0.94
C ALA A 52 -3.72 2.27 1.87
N THR A 53 -3.12 1.89 3.00
CA THR A 53 -3.76 0.97 3.96
C THR A 53 -4.91 1.63 4.73
N TYR A 54 -4.76 2.91 5.11
CA TYR A 54 -5.87 3.67 5.70
C TYR A 54 -7.04 3.80 4.73
N LEU A 55 -6.73 4.13 3.46
CA LEU A 55 -7.74 4.26 2.42
C LEU A 55 -8.44 2.92 2.17
N ALA A 56 -7.70 1.83 1.96
CA ALA A 56 -8.28 0.50 1.75
C ALA A 56 -9.13 0.03 2.94
N GLY A 57 -8.70 0.32 4.17
CA GLY A 57 -9.46 0.01 5.39
C GLY A 57 -10.77 0.79 5.49
N TYR A 58 -10.78 2.06 5.07
CA TYR A 58 -11.98 2.88 5.01
C TYR A 58 -12.91 2.45 3.87
N LEU A 59 -12.36 2.23 2.67
CA LEU A 59 -13.12 1.79 1.50
C LEU A 59 -13.81 0.46 1.77
N ARG A 60 -13.16 -0.51 2.42
CA ARG A 60 -13.79 -1.78 2.81
C ARG A 60 -14.95 -1.64 3.80
N ARG A 61 -15.03 -0.54 4.56
CA ARG A 61 -16.13 -0.29 5.50
C ARG A 61 -17.32 0.42 4.86
N VAL A 62 -17.07 1.19 3.79
CA VAL A 62 -18.09 2.04 3.14
C VAL A 62 -18.59 1.44 1.81
N LEU A 63 -17.71 0.76 1.06
CA LEU A 63 -18.01 0.22 -0.27
C LEU A 63 -18.23 -1.29 -0.22
N SER A 64 -19.18 -1.76 -1.03
CA SER A 64 -19.37 -3.19 -1.27
C SER A 64 -18.20 -3.79 -2.05
N THR A 65 -18.01 -5.11 -1.92
CA THR A 65 -16.99 -5.87 -2.65
C THR A 65 -17.03 -5.60 -4.16
N ARG A 66 -18.22 -5.46 -4.75
CA ARG A 66 -18.39 -5.20 -6.20
C ARG A 66 -17.90 -3.81 -6.61
N SER A 67 -18.08 -2.82 -5.75
CA SER A 67 -17.64 -1.44 -6.01
C SER A 67 -16.11 -1.35 -5.93
N ILE A 68 -15.50 -2.04 -4.96
CA ILE A 68 -14.04 -2.13 -4.84
C ILE A 68 -13.45 -2.82 -6.07
N ASP A 69 -14.02 -3.95 -6.47
CA ASP A 69 -13.54 -4.71 -7.63
C ASP A 69 -13.62 -3.89 -8.93
N ARG A 70 -14.66 -3.06 -9.10
CA ARG A 70 -14.76 -2.10 -10.21
C ARG A 70 -13.70 -1.01 -10.20
N ILE A 71 -13.33 -0.50 -9.03
CA ILE A 71 -12.29 0.53 -8.89
C ILE A 71 -10.93 -0.08 -9.23
N VAL A 72 -10.63 -1.27 -8.70
CA VAL A 72 -9.37 -1.97 -8.93
C VAL A 72 -9.24 -2.43 -10.38
N ALA A 73 -10.31 -2.93 -11.01
CA ALA A 73 -10.28 -3.35 -12.41
C ALA A 73 -10.05 -2.19 -13.39
N ARG A 74 -10.26 -0.94 -12.95
CA ARG A 74 -10.08 0.26 -13.76
C ARG A 74 -8.74 0.98 -13.50
N PHE A 75 -8.02 0.58 -12.46
CA PHE A 75 -6.71 1.12 -12.07
C PHE A 75 -5.57 0.28 -12.68
#